data_AF-L0DYG4-F1
#
_entry.id   AF-L0DYG4-F1
#
_cell.length_a   1.000
_cell.length_b   1.000
_cell.length_c   1.000
_cell.angle_alpha   90.00
_cell.angle_beta   90.00
_cell.angle_gamma   90.00
#
_symmetry.space_group_name_H-M   'P 1'
#
loop_
_entity.id
_entity.type
_entity.pdbx_description
1 polymer ?
#
loop_
_entity_poly.entity_id
_entity_poly.type
_entity_poly.pdbx_seq_one_letter_code
_entity_poly.pdbx_strand_id
1 'polypeptide(L)'
;MSVPAAYLGVILIWATTSLAIQWSGDGPGFLFGVAARAAIGAVLALAIARLSRLRVWRRDAFGVYMVVALGIYGATLSTYWAAQQIPWGWISVIFGFTPIATSAMAALWLPGQGLTRVRLAGALLGVGGLAAIFSGGAAAGITTVDRRAGRL
;
A
#
# COMPACT_ATOMS: atom_id res chain seq x y z
N MET A 1 -9.99 3.13 -21.94
CA MET A 1 -10.13 3.51 -20.51
C MET A 1 -9.43 4.84 -20.32
N SER A 2 -10.05 5.82 -19.66
CA SER A 2 -9.37 7.09 -19.39
C SER A 2 -8.30 6.87 -18.31
N VAL A 3 -7.04 7.17 -18.66
CA VAL A 3 -5.89 7.06 -17.74
C VAL A 3 -6.13 7.75 -16.39
N PRO A 4 -6.77 8.94 -16.32
CA PRO A 4 -7.07 9.60 -15.04
C PRO A 4 -8.05 8.82 -14.15
N ALA A 5 -9.09 8.19 -14.72
CA ALA A 5 -10.06 7.44 -13.92
C ALA A 5 -9.44 6.17 -13.33
N ALA A 6 -8.58 5.49 -14.10
CA ALA A 6 -7.83 4.35 -13.59
C ALA A 6 -6.88 4.77 -12.45
N TYR A 7 -6.21 5.92 -12.59
CA TYR A 7 -5.32 6.46 -11.57
C TYR A 7 -6.06 6.80 -10.27
N LEU A 8 -7.19 7.50 -10.35
CA LEU A 8 -8.04 7.81 -9.20
C LEU A 8 -8.55 6.54 -8.50
N GLY A 9 -8.96 5.53 -9.28
CA GLY A 9 -9.37 4.23 -8.75
C GLY A 9 -8.25 3.57 -7.94
N VAL A 10 -7.02 3.56 -8.45
CA VAL A 10 -5.86 3.02 -7.73
C VAL A 10 -5.61 3.78 -6.42
N ILE A 11 -5.68 5.12 -6.44
CA ILE A 11 -5.50 5.93 -5.22
C ILE A 11 -6.55 5.57 -4.16
N LEU A 12 -7.83 5.48 -4.53
CA LEU A 12 -8.90 5.10 -3.60
C LEU A 12 -8.70 3.70 -3.00
N ILE A 13 -8.32 2.72 -3.83
CA ILE A 13 -8.04 1.35 -3.38
C ILE A 13 -6.83 1.32 -2.44
N TRP A 14 -5.78 2.09 -2.74
CA TRP A 14 -4.58 2.13 -1.90
C TRP A 14 -4.80 2.91 -0.61
N ALA A 15 -5.53 4.02 -0.61
CA ALA A 15 -5.83 4.78 0.61
C ALA A 15 -6.67 3.97 1.61
N THR A 16 -7.64 3.19 1.10
CA THR A 16 -8.44 2.28 1.92
C THR A 16 -7.63 1.11 2.50
N THR A 17 -6.40 0.86 2.02
CA THR A 17 -5.52 -0.20 2.54
C THR A 17 -5.10 0.06 3.97
N SER A 18 -4.59 1.26 4.27
CA SER A 18 -4.13 1.61 5.61
C SER A 18 -5.29 1.70 6.60
N LEU A 19 -6.44 2.19 6.14
CA LEU A 19 -7.68 2.23 6.93
C LEU A 19 -8.17 0.82 7.29
N ALA A 20 -8.18 -0.10 6.32
CA ALA A 20 -8.54 -1.49 6.56
C ALA A 20 -7.57 -2.20 7.52
N ILE A 21 -6.27 -1.89 7.46
CA ILE A 21 -5.28 -2.42 8.41
C ILE A 21 -5.59 -1.93 9.84
N GLN A 22 -5.94 -0.65 10.00
CA GLN A 22 -6.33 -0.10 11.30
C GLN A 22 -7.59 -0.79 11.84
N TRP A 23 -8.66 -0.85 11.05
CA TRP A 23 -9.93 -1.45 11.50
C TRP A 23 -9.86 -2.97 11.73
N SER A 24 -9.00 -3.67 11.01
CA SER A 24 -8.82 -5.12 11.21
C SER A 24 -7.83 -5.47 12.33
N GLY A 25 -6.98 -4.52 12.74
CA GLY A 25 -6.07 -4.66 13.87
C GLY A 25 -6.79 -4.67 15.22
N ASP A 26 -7.91 -3.96 15.34
CA ASP A 26 -8.71 -3.86 16.57
C ASP A 26 -9.62 -5.10 16.84
N GLY A 27 -9.62 -6.08 15.94
CA GLY A 27 -10.45 -7.28 15.99
C GLY A 27 -9.76 -8.54 16.56
N PRO A 28 -10.17 -9.77 16.17
CA PRO A 28 -9.73 -11.05 16.77
C PRO A 28 -8.25 -11.43 16.51
N GLY A 29 -7.44 -10.50 15.97
CA GLY A 29 -6.01 -10.68 15.70
C GLY A 29 -5.62 -10.33 14.27
N PHE A 30 -4.44 -9.73 14.10
CA PHE A 30 -3.92 -9.24 12.81
C PHE A 30 -3.88 -10.31 11.71
N LEU A 31 -3.64 -11.57 12.06
CA LEU A 31 -3.61 -12.70 11.12
C LEU A 31 -4.95 -12.87 10.39
N PHE A 32 -6.08 -12.62 11.06
CA PHE A 32 -7.39 -12.66 10.44
C PHE A 32 -7.54 -11.56 9.39
N GLY A 33 -7.10 -10.34 9.69
CA GLY A 33 -7.09 -9.22 8.74
C GLY A 33 -6.26 -9.52 7.49
N VAL A 34 -5.06 -10.08 7.67
CA VAL A 34 -4.18 -10.49 6.56
C VAL A 34 -4.85 -11.60 5.72
N ALA A 35 -5.36 -12.65 6.37
CA ALA A 35 -5.95 -13.81 5.69
C ALA A 35 -7.26 -13.45 4.96
N ALA A 36 -8.16 -12.69 5.59
CA ALA A 36 -9.40 -12.25 4.97
C ALA A 36 -9.12 -11.40 3.73
N ARG A 37 -8.14 -10.50 3.80
CA ARG A 37 -7.75 -9.65 2.68
C ARG A 37 -7.16 -10.44 1.51
N ALA A 38 -6.31 -11.43 1.80
CA ALA A 38 -5.78 -12.34 0.79
C ALA A 38 -6.90 -13.19 0.16
N ALA A 39 -7.85 -13.68 0.96
CA ALA A 39 -8.99 -14.47 0.49
C ALA A 39 -9.91 -13.66 -0.43
N ILE A 40 -10.29 -12.44 -0.02
CA ILE A 40 -11.11 -11.54 -0.84
C ILE A 40 -10.40 -11.24 -2.17
N GLY A 41 -9.11 -10.92 -2.12
CA GLY A 41 -8.31 -10.68 -3.33
C GLY A 41 -8.29 -11.89 -4.27
N ALA A 42 -8.12 -13.10 -3.73
CA ALA A 42 -8.14 -14.33 -4.50
C ALA A 42 -9.51 -14.59 -5.15
N VAL A 43 -10.61 -14.43 -4.40
CA VAL A 43 -11.97 -14.61 -4.91
C VAL A 43 -12.27 -13.61 -6.04
N LEU A 44 -11.93 -12.34 -5.86
CA LEU A 44 -12.11 -11.31 -6.87
C LEU A 44 -11.27 -11.58 -8.12
N ALA A 45 -9.99 -11.96 -7.95
CA ALA A 45 -9.11 -12.29 -9.07
C ALA A 45 -9.64 -13.49 -9.86
N LEU A 46 -10.13 -14.54 -9.19
CA LEU A 46 -10.74 -15.71 -9.83
C LEU A 46 -12.05 -15.36 -10.54
N ALA A 47 -12.90 -14.52 -9.94
CA ALA A 47 -14.13 -14.04 -10.56
C ALA A 47 -13.85 -13.25 -11.84
N ILE A 48 -12.91 -12.29 -11.79
CA ILE A 48 -12.48 -11.51 -12.96
C ILE A 48 -11.89 -12.44 -14.02
N ALA A 49 -11.02 -13.36 -13.64
CA ALA A 49 -10.42 -14.31 -14.58
C ALA A 49 -11.48 -15.18 -15.26
N ARG A 50 -12.50 -15.61 -14.51
CA ARG A 50 -13.60 -16.44 -15.03
C ARG A 50 -14.50 -15.65 -16.00
N LEU A 51 -14.78 -14.39 -15.70
CA LEU A 51 -15.53 -13.48 -16.56
C LEU A 51 -14.76 -13.15 -17.85
N SER A 52 -13.44 -12.95 -17.73
CA SER A 52 -12.53 -12.70 -18.85
C SER A 52 -12.13 -13.96 -19.62
N ARG A 53 -12.68 -15.13 -19.25
CA ARG A 53 -12.40 -16.45 -19.87
C ARG A 53 -10.90 -16.80 -19.90
N LEU A 54 -10.13 -16.32 -18.93
CA LEU A 54 -8.70 -16.60 -18.84
C LEU A 54 -8.47 -18.04 -18.36
N ARG A 55 -7.53 -18.74 -19.02
CA ARG A 55 -7.08 -20.07 -18.61
C ARG A 55 -6.07 -19.94 -17.45
N VAL A 56 -6.59 -19.79 -16.24
CA VAL A 56 -5.77 -19.61 -15.01
C VAL A 56 -5.15 -20.91 -14.50
N TRP A 57 -5.69 -22.06 -14.88
CA TRP A 57 -5.21 -23.37 -14.42
C TRP A 57 -4.15 -23.91 -15.37
N ARG A 58 -2.92 -23.38 -15.27
CA ARG A 58 -1.75 -23.86 -16.02
C ARG A 58 -0.67 -24.28 -15.03
N ARG A 59 -0.16 -25.52 -15.16
CA ARG A 59 0.78 -26.11 -14.18
C ARG A 59 2.10 -25.33 -14.09
N ASP A 60 2.54 -24.77 -15.21
CA ASP A 60 3.71 -23.89 -15.33
C ASP A 60 3.49 -22.50 -14.69
N ALA A 61 2.25 -22.02 -14.59
CA ALA A 61 1.93 -20.73 -13.98
C ALA A 61 1.84 -20.80 -12.44
N PHE A 62 1.61 -21.99 -11.87
CA PHE A 62 1.46 -22.17 -10.42
C PHE A 62 2.69 -21.72 -9.63
N GLY A 63 3.90 -21.97 -10.14
CA GLY A 63 5.12 -21.51 -9.48
C GLY A 63 5.17 -20.00 -9.36
N VAL A 64 4.83 -19.28 -10.43
CA VAL A 64 4.76 -17.81 -10.43
C VAL A 64 3.69 -17.30 -9.47
N TYR A 65 2.51 -17.94 -9.47
CA TYR A 65 1.43 -17.58 -8.54
C TYR A 65 1.87 -17.72 -7.09
N MET A 66 2.54 -18.82 -6.74
CA MET A 66 3.03 -19.03 -5.37
C MET A 66 4.10 -18.01 -4.97
N VAL A 67 5.08 -17.75 -5.84
CA VAL A 67 6.14 -16.77 -5.55
C VAL A 67 5.56 -15.38 -5.33
N VAL A 68 4.65 -14.94 -6.21
CA VAL A 68 4.02 -13.61 -6.10
C VAL A 68 3.10 -13.55 -4.88
N ALA A 69 2.27 -14.57 -4.65
CA ALA A 69 1.35 -14.61 -3.51
C ALA A 69 2.11 -14.62 -2.18
N LEU A 70 3.18 -15.41 -2.06
CA LEU A 70 4.01 -15.45 -0.86
C LEU A 70 4.71 -14.11 -0.62
N GLY A 71 5.20 -13.46 -1.67
CA GLY A 71 5.79 -12.11 -1.58
C GLY A 71 4.79 -11.08 -1.06
N ILE A 72 3.57 -11.04 -1.62
CA ILE A 72 2.51 -10.12 -1.19
C ILE A 72 2.06 -10.43 0.24
N TYR A 73 1.86 -11.71 0.58
CA TYR A 73 1.47 -12.14 1.92
C TYR A 73 2.54 -11.80 2.96
N GLY A 74 3.81 -12.06 2.67
CA GLY A 74 4.94 -11.72 3.53
C GLY A 74 5.05 -10.21 3.77
N ALA A 75 4.95 -9.40 2.71
CA ALA A 75 4.96 -7.94 2.84
C ALA A 75 3.78 -7.42 3.69
N THR A 76 2.59 -7.98 3.47
CA THR A 76 1.40 -7.63 4.25
C THR A 76 1.57 -8.04 5.71
N LEU A 77 2.06 -9.25 5.97
CA LEU A 77 2.31 -9.76 7.32
C LEU A 77 3.31 -8.89 8.09
N SER A 78 4.45 -8.55 7.47
CA SER A 78 5.45 -7.66 8.06
C SER A 78 4.87 -6.28 8.39
N THR A 79 3.96 -5.78 7.56
CA THR A 79 3.30 -4.49 7.78
C THR A 79 2.36 -4.54 8.98
N TYR A 80 1.53 -5.58 9.07
CA TYR A 80 0.64 -5.77 10.23
C TYR A 80 1.41 -6.01 11.52
N TRP A 81 2.56 -6.68 11.43
CA TRP A 81 3.43 -6.85 12.58
C TRP A 81 4.00 -5.49 13.00
N ALA A 82 4.62 -4.74 12.07
CA ALA A 82 5.16 -3.39 12.31
C ALA A 82 4.12 -2.42 12.89
N ALA A 83 2.87 -2.55 12.46
CA ALA A 83 1.76 -1.73 12.95
C ALA A 83 1.44 -1.91 14.45
N GLN A 84 1.91 -3.00 15.07
CA GLN A 84 1.76 -3.21 16.50
C GLN A 84 2.83 -2.47 17.31
N GLN A 85 3.98 -2.14 16.72
CA GLN A 85 5.09 -1.48 17.44
C GLN A 85 5.24 0.00 17.11
N ILE A 86 4.70 0.47 15.99
CA ILE A 86 4.96 1.83 15.47
C ILE A 86 3.62 2.55 15.19
N PRO A 87 3.50 3.87 15.45
CA PRO A 87 2.31 4.62 15.08
C PRO A 87 2.03 4.55 13.58
N TRP A 88 0.78 4.31 13.21
CA TRP A 88 0.26 4.19 11.84
C TRP A 88 0.69 5.30 10.87
N GLY A 89 0.93 6.52 11.36
CA GLY A 89 1.47 7.63 10.56
C GLY A 89 2.84 7.33 9.94
N TRP A 90 3.73 6.64 10.66
CA TRP A 90 5.05 6.24 10.15
C TRP A 90 4.95 5.20 9.04
N ILE A 91 3.99 4.29 9.14
CA ILE A 91 3.71 3.29 8.11
C ILE A 91 3.30 4.00 6.82
N SER A 92 2.42 5.01 6.89
CA SER A 92 2.05 5.80 5.73
C SER A 92 3.24 6.51 5.08
N VAL A 93 4.21 6.99 5.87
CA VAL A 93 5.44 7.59 5.33
C VAL A 93 6.28 6.55 4.61
N ILE A 94 6.52 5.39 5.23
CA ILE A 94 7.31 4.29 4.65
C ILE A 94 6.67 3.81 3.33
N PHE A 95 5.36 3.59 3.30
CA PHE A 95 4.63 3.22 2.07
C PHE A 95 4.66 4.32 1.01
N GLY A 96 4.74 5.59 1.42
CA GLY A 96 4.96 6.72 0.50
C GLY A 96 6.27 6.62 -0.29
N PHE A 97 7.27 5.89 0.20
CA PHE A 97 8.53 5.62 -0.52
C PHE A 97 8.44 4.42 -1.47
N THR A 98 7.40 3.58 -1.40
CA THR A 98 7.24 2.40 -2.26
C THR A 98 7.30 2.70 -3.76
N PRO A 99 6.72 3.79 -4.31
CA PRO A 99 6.82 4.13 -5.73
C PRO A 99 8.27 4.40 -6.16
N ILE A 100 9.06 5.04 -5.29
CA ILE A 100 10.47 5.36 -5.54
C ILE A 100 11.28 4.07 -5.57
N ALA A 101 11.11 3.22 -4.55
CA ALA A 101 11.75 1.91 -4.50
C ALA A 101 11.38 1.07 -5.73
N THR A 102 10.10 1.02 -6.08
CA THR A 102 9.61 0.29 -7.26
C THR A 102 10.21 0.84 -8.56
N SER A 103 10.32 2.17 -8.69
CA SER A 103 10.96 2.78 -9.87
C SER A 103 12.45 2.45 -9.97
N ALA A 104 13.16 2.40 -8.83
CA ALA A 104 14.56 2.02 -8.78
C ALA A 104 14.76 0.54 -9.16
N MET A 105 13.91 -0.35 -8.64
CA MET A 105 13.91 -1.76 -9.06
C MET A 105 13.57 -1.92 -10.54
N ALA A 106 12.59 -1.18 -11.06
CA ALA A 106 12.27 -1.20 -12.49
C ALA A 106 13.45 -0.74 -13.36
N ALA A 107 14.22 0.28 -12.92
CA ALA A 107 15.42 0.70 -13.63
C ALA A 107 16.55 -0.33 -13.61
N LEU A 108 16.65 -1.13 -12.54
CA LEU A 108 17.67 -2.19 -12.40
C LEU A 108 17.33 -3.47 -13.17
N TRP A 109 16.06 -3.90 -13.15
CA TRP A 109 15.65 -5.21 -13.68
C TRP A 109 14.89 -5.15 -15.01
N LEU A 110 14.34 -4.01 -15.43
CA LEU A 110 13.53 -3.89 -16.65
C LEU A 110 14.26 -3.07 -17.74
N PRO A 111 14.73 -3.72 -18.83
CA PRO A 111 15.36 -3.03 -19.95
C PRO A 111 14.42 -1.99 -20.57
N GLY A 112 14.89 -0.74 -20.74
CA GLY A 112 14.12 0.33 -21.38
C GLY A 112 13.13 1.09 -20.48
N GLN A 113 12.98 0.71 -19.20
CA GLN A 113 12.12 1.41 -18.23
C GLN A 113 12.92 2.16 -17.15
N GLY A 114 13.99 2.85 -17.55
CA GLY A 114 14.83 3.64 -16.64
C GLY A 114 14.10 4.81 -15.97
N LEU A 115 14.70 5.35 -14.91
CA LEU A 115 14.29 6.61 -14.29
C LEU A 115 14.47 7.75 -15.31
N THR A 116 13.40 8.15 -15.99
CA THR A 116 13.41 9.37 -16.79
C THR A 116 13.44 10.59 -15.88
N ARG A 117 14.01 11.72 -16.34
CA ARG A 117 14.05 12.97 -15.57
C ARG A 117 12.64 13.41 -15.10
N VAL A 118 11.62 13.16 -15.92
CA VAL A 118 10.21 13.44 -15.59
C VAL A 118 9.69 12.53 -14.47
N ARG A 119 10.01 11.23 -14.48
CA ARG A 119 9.63 10.31 -13.38
C ARG A 119 10.33 10.69 -12.09
N LEU A 120 11.60 11.08 -12.14
CA LEU A 120 12.34 11.57 -10.97
C LEU A 120 11.73 12.86 -10.41
N ALA A 121 11.39 13.83 -11.27
CA ALA A 121 10.72 15.06 -10.84
C ALA A 121 9.35 14.79 -10.21
N GLY A 122 8.56 13.88 -10.80
CA GLY A 122 7.29 13.45 -10.21
C GLY A 122 7.44 12.75 -8.87
N ALA A 123 8.45 11.89 -8.72
CA ALA A 123 8.79 11.25 -7.45
C ALA A 123 9.18 12.27 -6.37
N LEU A 124 10.05 13.24 -6.71
CA LEU A 124 10.45 14.33 -5.80
C LEU A 124 9.26 15.21 -5.41
N LEU A 125 8.37 15.54 -6.34
CA LEU A 125 7.13 16.25 -6.06
C LEU A 125 6.21 15.45 -5.12
N GLY A 126 6.11 14.14 -5.31
CA GLY A 126 5.38 13.24 -4.41
C GLY A 126 5.94 13.24 -2.99
N VAL A 127 7.27 13.17 -2.84
CA VAL A 127 7.95 13.28 -1.54
C VAL A 127 7.72 14.66 -0.92
N GLY A 128 7.79 15.73 -1.71
CA GLY A 128 7.50 17.09 -1.25
C GLY A 128 6.07 17.25 -0.75
N GLY A 129 5.09 16.69 -1.47
CA GLY A 129 3.69 16.66 -1.05
C GLY A 129 3.49 15.87 0.26
N LEU A 130 4.16 14.73 0.39
CA LEU A 130 4.15 13.95 1.63
C LEU A 130 4.72 14.77 2.80
N ALA A 131 5.89 15.40 2.63
CA ALA A 131 6.52 16.25 3.64
C ALA A 131 5.61 17.42 4.07
N ALA A 132 4.90 18.05 3.11
CA ALA A 132 3.96 19.13 3.40
C ALA A 132 2.71 18.67 4.18
N ILE A 133 2.20 17.47 3.90
CA ILE A 133 1.07 16.89 4.64
C ILE A 133 1.47 16.63 6.09
N PHE A 134 2.65 16.04 6.30
CA PHE A 134 3.12 15.69 7.65
C PHE A 134 3.59 16.90 8.47
N SER A 135 4.08 17.98 7.84
CA SER A 135 4.46 19.21 8.55
C SER A 135 3.24 19.94 9.13
N GLY A 136 2.09 19.93 8.43
CA GLY A 136 0.83 20.48 8.94
C GLY A 136 0.20 19.63 10.05
N GLY A 137 0.27 18.31 9.96
CA GLY A 137 -0.25 17.38 10.97
C GLY A 137 0.49 17.45 12.31
N ALA A 138 1.81 17.66 12.29
CA ALA A 138 2.63 17.84 13.50
C ALA A 138 2.22 19.09 14.30
N ALA A 139 1.81 20.17 13.63
CA ALA A 139 1.36 21.41 14.29
C ALA A 139 -0.04 21.28 14.94
N ALA A 140 -0.93 20.45 14.38
CA ALA A 140 -2.28 20.22 14.91
C ALA A 140 -2.34 19.25 16.10
N GLY A 141 -1.38 18.31 16.19
CA GLY A 141 -1.26 17.39 17.33
C GLY A 141 -0.72 18.05 18.61
N ILE A 142 0.16 19.05 18.47
CA ILE A 142 0.75 19.77 19.62
C ILE A 142 -0.30 20.69 20.29
N THR A 143 -1.24 21.25 19.54
CA THR A 143 -2.26 22.16 20.07
C THR A 143 -3.43 21.46 20.77
N THR A 144 -3.64 20.16 20.55
CA THR A 144 -4.73 19.39 21.19
C THR A 144 -4.31 18.73 22.51
N VAL A 145 -3.02 18.40 22.68
CA VAL A 145 -2.48 17.90 23.96
C VAL A 145 -2.42 19.01 25.02
N ASP A 146 -2.13 20.25 24.61
CA ASP A 146 -1.99 21.38 25.53
C ASP A 146 -3.34 21.88 26.10
N ARG A 147 -4.44 21.77 25.34
CA ARG A 147 -5.77 22.22 25.83
C ARG A 147 -6.44 21.33 26.87
N ARG A 148 -6.00 20.07 27.04
CA ARG A 148 -6.54 19.17 28.07
C ARG A 148 -5.79 19.23 29.41
N ALA A 149 -4.60 19.82 29.45
CA ALA A 149 -3.81 19.96 30.67
C ALA A 149 -4.18 21.21 31.51
N GLY A 150 -4.97 22.15 30.96
CA GLY A 150 -5.37 23.40 31.63
C GLY A 150 -6.78 23.42 32.24
N ARG A 151 -7.43 22.27 32.43
CA ARG A 151 -8.73 22.18 33.11
C ARG A 151 -8.78 20.97 34.05
N LEU A 152 -7.99 21.02 35.11
CA LEU A 152 -8.27 20.38 36.40
C LEU A 152 -7.91 21.36 37.50
#